data_AF-A0A101CQA2-F1
#
_entry.id   AF-A0A101CQA2-F1
#
_cell.length_a   1.000
_cell.length_b   1.000
_cell.length_c   1.000
_cell.angle_alpha   90.00
_cell.angle_beta   90.00
_cell.angle_gamma   90.00
#
_symmetry.space_group_name_H-M   'P 1'
#
loop_
_entity.id
_entity.type
_entity.pdbx_description
1 polymer ?
#
loop_
_entity_poly.entity_id
_entity_poly.type
_entity_poly.pdbx_seq_one_letter_code
_entity_poly.pdbx_strand_id
1 'polypeptide(L)'
;MKLKDILTIAQTELADLSTVENPDFRLEQAVFRPDEKIWEVVVSYLVENTNKPSKAFSALSPEFAFLRMYKKLEINEKNEVVSFLMFDNKA
;
A
#
# COMPACT_ATOMS: atom_id res chain seq x y z
N MET A 1 19.98 3.31 -2.89
CA MET A 1 18.71 3.10 -3.62
C MET A 1 18.04 4.45 -3.85
N LYS A 2 17.38 4.70 -4.99
CA LYS A 2 16.60 5.93 -5.24
C LYS A 2 15.13 5.71 -4.91
N LEU A 3 14.38 6.78 -4.62
CA LEU A 3 12.95 6.70 -4.31
C LEU A 3 12.12 6.01 -5.40
N LYS A 4 12.48 6.22 -6.67
CA LYS A 4 11.83 5.53 -7.80
C LYS A 4 12.01 4.01 -7.73
N ASP A 5 13.19 3.55 -7.31
CA ASP A 5 13.51 2.12 -7.25
C ASP A 5 12.69 1.47 -6.13
N ILE A 6 12.57 2.15 -4.99
CA ILE A 6 11.70 1.76 -3.86
C ILE A 6 10.26 1.58 -4.31
N LEU A 7 9.71 2.56 -5.03
CA LEU A 7 8.33 2.48 -5.52
C LEU A 7 8.15 1.33 -6.51
N THR A 8 9.09 1.13 -7.43
CA THR A 8 9.03 0.01 -8.38
C THR A 8 9.06 -1.34 -7.67
N ILE A 9 9.93 -1.52 -6.67
CA ILE A 9 9.98 -2.76 -5.87
C ILE A 9 8.63 -2.99 -5.18
N ALA A 10 8.10 -1.97 -4.51
CA ALA A 10 6.81 -2.09 -3.83
C ALA A 10 5.65 -2.39 -4.79
N GLN A 11 5.65 -1.80 -6.00
CA GLN A 11 4.66 -2.08 -7.04
C GLN A 11 4.73 -3.53 -7.50
N THR A 12 5.94 -4.04 -7.77
CA THR A 12 6.14 -5.43 -8.20
C THR A 12 5.66 -6.42 -7.13
N GLU A 13 6.02 -6.18 -5.87
CA GLU A 13 5.71 -7.08 -4.75
C GLU A 13 4.24 -7.05 -4.32
N LEU A 14 3.53 -5.96 -4.59
CA LEU A 14 2.13 -5.78 -4.18
C LEU A 14 1.15 -5.81 -5.36
N ALA A 15 1.61 -6.07 -6.59
CA ALA A 15 0.79 -6.04 -7.80
C ALA A 15 -0.46 -6.91 -7.68
N ASP A 16 -0.31 -8.12 -7.14
CA ASP A 16 -1.39 -9.10 -7.01
C ASP A 16 -2.40 -8.79 -5.90
N LEU A 17 -2.15 -7.75 -5.08
CA LEU A 17 -3.05 -7.34 -4.00
C LEU A 17 -4.10 -6.33 -4.44
N SER A 18 -3.93 -5.72 -5.61
CA SER A 18 -4.91 -4.81 -6.19
C SER A 18 -5.96 -5.57 -6.98
N THR A 19 -7.23 -5.21 -6.80
CA THR A 19 -8.33 -5.67 -7.66
C THR A 19 -8.48 -4.81 -8.92
N VAL A 20 -7.72 -3.71 -9.02
CA VAL A 20 -7.70 -2.78 -10.15
C VAL A 20 -6.55 -3.16 -11.08
N GLU A 21 -6.77 -3.15 -12.40
CA GLU A 21 -5.79 -3.52 -13.42
C GLU A 21 -4.54 -2.61 -13.40
N ASN A 22 -4.74 -1.30 -13.20
CA ASN A 22 -3.66 -0.32 -13.11
C ASN A 22 -3.80 0.48 -11.79
N PRO A 23 -3.40 -0.11 -10.66
CA PRO A 23 -3.51 0.55 -9.36
C PRO A 23 -2.64 1.80 -9.28
N ASP A 24 -3.22 2.89 -8.77
CA ASP A 24 -2.53 4.15 -8.46
C ASP A 24 -1.64 3.98 -7.22
N PHE A 25 -0.47 3.37 -7.41
CA PHE A 25 0.56 3.21 -6.40
C PHE A 25 1.28 4.52 -6.11
N ARG A 26 1.38 4.88 -4.82
CA ARG A 26 2.08 6.07 -4.34
C ARG A 26 3.07 5.71 -3.25
N LEU A 27 4.23 6.35 -3.30
CA LEU A 27 5.21 6.32 -2.22
C LEU A 27 4.83 7.38 -1.18
N GLU A 28 4.31 6.94 -0.03
CA GLU A 28 3.85 7.83 1.05
C GLU A 28 4.99 8.16 2.01
N GLN A 29 5.87 7.18 2.26
CA GLN A 29 7.02 7.33 3.15
C GLN A 29 8.18 6.46 2.68
N ALA A 30 9.40 6.98 2.80
CA ALA A 30 10.64 6.21 2.68
C ALA A 30 11.66 6.72 3.70
N VAL A 31 11.92 5.94 4.74
CA VAL A 31 12.86 6.28 5.82
C VAL A 31 13.96 5.24 5.85
N PHE A 32 15.21 5.68 5.74
CA PHE A 32 16.36 4.79 5.87
C PHE A 32 16.78 4.66 7.33
N ARG A 33 16.86 3.42 7.83
CA ARG A 33 17.43 3.07 9.13
C ARG A 33 18.88 2.62 8.93
N PRO A 34 19.88 3.48 9.22
CA PRO A 34 21.27 3.19 8.90
C PRO A 34 21.86 2.03 9.71
N ASP A 35 21.42 1.84 10.95
CA ASP A 35 21.92 0.78 11.84
C ASP A 35 21.52 -0.61 11.34
N GLU A 36 20.32 -0.72 10.77
CA GLU A 36 19.78 -1.97 10.23
C GLU A 36 20.05 -2.14 8.73
N LYS A 37 20.46 -1.05 8.05
CA LYS A 37 20.60 -0.97 6.59
C LYS A 37 19.30 -1.33 5.85
N ILE A 38 18.19 -0.86 6.40
CA ILE A 38 16.83 -1.14 5.89
C ILE A 38 16.12 0.17 5.58
N TRP A 39 15.42 0.19 4.46
CA TRP A 39 14.39 1.19 4.15
C TRP A 39 13.06 0.76 4.73
N GLU A 40 12.52 1.55 5.63
CA GLU A 40 11.14 1.48 6.04
C GLU A 40 10.27 2.29 5.06
N VAL A 41 9.34 1.62 4.40
CA VAL A 41 8.57 2.17 3.30
C VAL A 41 7.08 2.04 3.57
N VAL A 42 6.34 3.12 3.33
CA VAL A 42 4.87 3.08 3.28
C VAL A 42 4.45 3.42 1.86
N VAL A 43 3.62 2.56 1.28
CA VAL A 43 2.97 2.80 -0.01
C VAL A 43 1.46 2.75 0.14
N SER A 44 0.78 3.46 -0.75
CA SER A 44 -0.66 3.34 -0.89
C SER A 44 -1.05 2.97 -2.32
N TYR A 45 -2.17 2.27 -2.48
CA TYR A 45 -2.75 1.92 -3.78
C TYR A 45 -4.27 1.89 -3.71
N LEU A 46 -4.93 2.02 -4.88
CA LEU A 46 -6.38 1.93 -4.98
C LEU A 46 -6.84 0.47 -5.11
N VAL A 47 -7.92 0.13 -4.42
CA VAL A 47 -8.67 -1.11 -4.58
C VAL A 47 -10.14 -0.78 -4.83
N GLU A 48 -10.89 -1.68 -5.45
CA GLU A 48 -12.32 -1.50 -5.62
C GLU A 48 -13.02 -1.48 -4.25
N ASN A 49 -13.97 -0.56 -4.09
CA ASN A 49 -14.83 -0.55 -2.92
C ASN A 49 -15.95 -1.58 -3.08
N THR A 50 -15.78 -2.74 -2.46
CA THR A 50 -16.79 -3.80 -2.44
C THR A 50 -17.89 -3.57 -1.40
N ASN A 51 -17.71 -2.60 -0.49
CA ASN A 51 -18.70 -2.23 0.52
C ASN A 51 -19.76 -1.32 -0.10
N LYS A 52 -20.70 -1.92 -0.84
CA LYS A 52 -21.84 -1.20 -1.40
C LYS A 52 -22.84 -0.87 -0.27
N PRO A 53 -23.24 0.41 -0.08
CA PRO A 53 -24.26 0.76 0.89
C PRO A 53 -25.55 0.00 0.60
N SER A 54 -26.25 -0.46 1.65
CA SER A 54 -27.61 -0.99 1.49
C SER A 54 -28.51 0.09 0.88
N LYS A 55 -29.49 -0.32 0.06
CA LYS A 55 -30.42 0.58 -0.68
C LYS A 55 -31.10 1.66 0.17
N ALA A 56 -31.17 1.47 1.50
CA ALA A 56 -31.78 2.42 2.41
C ALA A 56 -30.93 3.69 2.67
N PHE A 57 -29.63 3.66 2.41
CA PHE A 57 -28.70 4.77 2.71
C PHE A 57 -27.89 5.24 1.50
N SER A 58 -28.10 4.67 0.31
CA SER A 58 -27.34 4.98 -0.90
C SER A 58 -27.45 6.43 -1.36
N ALA A 59 -28.55 7.13 -1.03
CA ALA A 59 -28.74 8.55 -1.35
C ALA A 59 -27.90 9.51 -0.46
N LEU A 60 -27.36 9.01 0.66
CA LEU A 60 -26.62 9.81 1.65
C LEU A 60 -25.13 9.47 1.69
N SER A 61 -24.71 8.33 1.13
CA SER A 61 -23.31 7.96 1.07
C SER A 61 -22.67 8.47 -0.22
N PRO A 62 -21.52 9.16 -0.17
CA PRO A 62 -20.71 9.34 -1.36
C PRO A 62 -20.33 7.96 -1.91
N GLU A 63 -20.67 7.69 -3.16
CA GLU A 63 -20.27 6.46 -3.85
C GLU A 63 -18.78 6.53 -4.20
N PHE A 64 -17.93 6.19 -3.23
CA PHE A 64 -16.51 6.02 -3.50
C PHE A 64 -16.30 4.67 -4.19
N ALA A 65 -16.12 4.68 -5.51
CA ALA A 65 -15.87 3.46 -6.30
C ALA A 65 -14.56 2.75 -5.89
N PHE A 66 -13.62 3.48 -5.29
CA PHE A 66 -12.31 2.98 -4.87
C PHE A 66 -11.97 3.37 -3.44
N LEU A 67 -11.22 2.51 -2.77
CA LEU A 67 -10.62 2.76 -1.46
C LEU A 67 -9.10 2.83 -1.60
N ARG A 68 -8.45 3.69 -0.81
CA ARG A 68 -7.00 3.74 -0.72
C ARG A 68 -6.52 2.82 0.39
N MET A 69 -5.77 1.79 0.02
CA MET A 69 -5.12 0.86 0.94
C MET A 69 -3.70 1.32 1.21
N TYR A 70 -3.24 1.17 2.46
CA TYR A 70 -1.87 1.47 2.86
C TYR A 70 -1.17 0.17 3.26
N LYS A 71 0.08 0.02 2.84
CA LYS A 71 0.95 -1.10 3.22
C LYS A 71 2.31 -0.58 3.62
N LYS A 72 2.88 -1.21 4.63
CA LYS A 72 4.22 -0.93 5.13
C LYS A 72 5.12 -2.13 4.84
N LEU A 73 6.30 -1.86 4.30
CA LEU A 73 7.26 -2.86 3.85
C LEU A 73 8.69 -2.42 4.17
N GLU A 74 9.58 -3.39 4.33
CA GLU A 74 11.00 -3.16 4.58
C GLU A 74 11.83 -3.68 3.41
N ILE A 75 12.75 -2.84 2.91
CA ILE A 75 13.63 -3.17 1.78
C ILE A 75 15.08 -3.05 2.22
N ASN A 76 15.88 -4.08 1.99
CA ASN A 76 17.31 -4.07 2.32
C ASN A 76 18.16 -3.39 1.22
N GLU A 77 19.46 -3.21 1.45
CA GLU A 77 20.38 -2.61 0.46
C GLU A 77 20.57 -3.42 -0.83
N LYS A 78 20.09 -4.67 -0.87
CA LYS A 78 20.09 -5.54 -2.05
C LYS A 78 18.80 -5.44 -2.87
N ASN A 79 17.91 -4.49 -2.52
CA ASN A 79 16.60 -4.29 -3.14
C ASN A 79 15.61 -5.44 -2.90
N GLU A 80 15.81 -6.24 -1.84
CA GLU A 80 14.93 -7.34 -1.49
C GLU A 80 13.93 -6.87 -0.42
N VAL A 81 12.65 -7.20 -0.60
CA VAL A 81 11.66 -7.04 0.47
C VAL A 81 11.90 -8.10 1.53
N VAL A 82 12.19 -7.65 2.75
CA VAL A 82 12.54 -8.53 3.88
C VAL A 82 11.39 -8.72 4.86
N SER A 83 10.42 -7.81 4.88
CA SER A 83 9.22 -7.96 5.71
C SER A 83 8.04 -7.13 5.19
N PHE A 84 6.84 -7.60 5.53
CA PHE A 84 5.59 -6.86 5.42
C PHE A 84 5.07 -6.59 6.83
N LEU A 85 4.87 -5.32 7.18
CA LEU A 85 4.33 -4.96 8.49
C LEU A 85 2.81 -4.88 8.38
N MET A 86 2.14 -5.76 9.12
CA MET A 86 0.69 -5.78 9.27
C MET A 86 0.35 -5.34 10.69
N PHE A 87 -0.52 -4.35 10.81
CA PHE A 87 -1.08 -3.94 12.09
C PHE A 87 -2.41 -4.67 12.28
N ASP A 88 -2.47 -5.59 13.24
CA ASP A 88 -3.74 -6.15 13.71
C ASP A 88 -4.32 -5.21 14.77
N ASN A 89 -5.62 -4.90 14.68
CA ASN A 89 -6.32 -4.03 15.63
C ASN A 89 -6.95 -4.82 16.78
N LYS A 90 -6.45 -6.03 17.07
CA LYS A 90 -6.86 -6.78 18.26
C LYS A 90 -6.21 -6.17 19.49
N ALA A 91 -6.97 -5.29 20.14
CA ALA A 91 -6.82 -4.96 21.55
C ALA A 91 -7.37 -6.10 22.42
#